data_AF-A0A852T229-F1
#
_entry.id   AF-A0A852T229-F1
#
_cell.length_a   1.000
_cell.length_b   1.000
_cell.length_c   1.000
_cell.angle_alpha   90.00
_cell.angle_beta   90.00
_cell.angle_gamma   90.00
#
_symmetry.space_group_name_H-M   'P 1'
#
loop_
_entity.id
_entity.type
_entity.pdbx_description
1 polymer ?
#
loop_
_entity_poly.entity_id
_entity_poly.type
_entity_poly.pdbx_seq_one_letter_code
_entity_poly.pdbx_strand_id
1 'polypeptide(L)'
;MLIAALWWAVKATIWRHDIRQRISSIRRSNPAALITSAQVSASTHRALRRIARESGGRFVRTGAFYSLVATPGELRLVGGANHPYTIASFPASDIRDGRIGKTSWVYVDYTTLFVGIKTAGTTFELPIRINGTGENAMFPASQAWAGSRWEKILQLLGADS
;
A
#
# COMPACT_ATOMS: atom_id res chain seq x y z
N MET A 1 -20.07 21.92 15.19
CA MET A 1 -18.83 21.69 14.41
C MET A 1 -17.60 21.33 15.26
N LEU A 2 -17.46 21.80 16.51
CA LEU A 2 -16.30 21.52 17.38
C LEU A 2 -16.05 20.02 17.66
N ILE A 3 -17.12 19.24 17.90
CA ILE A 3 -17.03 17.82 18.27
C ILE A 3 -16.49 16.95 17.13
N ALA A 4 -16.88 17.24 15.88
CA ALA A 4 -16.42 16.49 14.70
C ALA A 4 -14.94 16.73 14.39
N ALA A 5 -14.47 17.97 14.56
CA ALA A 5 -13.06 18.33 14.39
C ALA A 5 -12.17 17.66 15.46
N LEU A 6 -12.63 17.64 16.72
CA LEU A 6 -11.93 16.99 17.82
C LEU A 6 -11.84 15.47 17.60
N TRP A 7 -12.92 14.84 17.16
CA TRP A 7 -12.95 13.41 16.84
C TRP A 7 -11.97 13.06 15.71
N TRP A 8 -11.93 13.88 14.66
CA TRP A 8 -10.96 13.74 13.57
C TRP A 8 -9.51 13.87 14.04
N ALA A 9 -9.23 14.85 14.91
CA ALA A 9 -7.89 15.05 15.46
C ALA A 9 -7.43 13.83 16.29
N VAL A 10 -8.32 13.27 17.11
CA VAL A 10 -8.05 12.05 17.89
C VAL A 10 -7.79 10.86 16.96
N LYS A 11 -8.66 10.64 15.95
CA LYS A 11 -8.47 9.56 14.96
C LYS A 11 -7.18 9.71 14.17
N ALA A 12 -6.86 10.93 13.73
CA ALA A 12 -5.61 11.20 13.02
C ALA A 12 -4.39 10.88 13.89
N THR A 13 -4.45 11.18 15.19
CA THR A 13 -3.37 10.87 16.14
C THR A 13 -3.18 9.37 16.30
N ILE A 14 -4.28 8.62 16.48
CA ILE A 14 -4.26 7.15 16.55
C ILE A 14 -3.69 6.56 15.26
N TRP A 15 -4.15 7.02 14.10
CA TRP A 15 -3.64 6.52 12.82
C TRP A 15 -2.16 6.82 12.61
N ARG A 16 -1.67 8.01 13.00
CA ARG A 16 -0.22 8.29 12.97
C ARG A 16 0.55 7.35 13.87
N HIS A 17 0.05 7.09 15.07
CA HIS A 17 0.66 6.15 16.00
C HIS A 17 0.72 4.75 15.39
N ASP A 18 -0.39 4.26 14.85
CA ASP A 18 -0.49 2.93 14.22
C ASP A 18 0.48 2.78 13.05
N ILE A 19 0.54 3.78 12.17
CA ILE A 19 1.46 3.78 11.03
C ILE A 19 2.91 3.73 11.52
N ARG A 20 3.27 4.54 12.53
CA ARG A 20 4.63 4.55 13.10
C ARG A 20 5.00 3.21 13.75
N GLN A 21 4.09 2.60 14.51
CA GLN A 21 4.33 1.30 15.13
C GLN A 21 4.55 0.21 14.09
N ARG A 22 3.71 0.20 13.04
CA ARG A 22 3.85 -0.73 11.92
C ARG A 22 5.20 -0.56 11.23
N ILE A 23 5.57 0.67 10.86
CA ILE A 23 6.86 0.96 10.20
C ILE A 23 8.04 0.54 11.08
N SER A 24 8.01 0.90 12.36
CA SER A 24 9.05 0.52 13.32
C SER A 24 9.20 -1.01 13.40
N SER A 25 8.09 -1.73 13.45
CA SER A 25 8.09 -3.19 13.47
C SER A 25 8.63 -3.80 12.17
N ILE A 26 8.26 -3.25 11.00
CA ILE A 26 8.79 -3.71 9.71
C ILE A 26 10.29 -3.42 9.61
N ARG A 27 10.75 -2.24 10.04
CA ARG A 27 12.17 -1.87 10.00
C ARG A 27 13.03 -2.74 10.91
N ARG A 28 12.51 -3.18 12.06
CA ARG A 28 13.21 -4.12 12.95
C ARG A 28 13.47 -5.47 12.30
N SER A 29 12.53 -5.98 11.50
CA SER A 29 12.67 -7.28 10.82
C SER A 29 13.32 -7.17 9.43
N ASN A 30 13.18 -6.02 8.76
CA ASN A 30 13.77 -5.77 7.46
C ASN A 30 14.25 -4.31 7.36
N PRO A 31 15.51 -4.04 7.78
CA PRO A 31 16.09 -2.69 7.74
C PRO A 31 16.22 -2.11 6.33
N ALA A 32 16.30 -2.94 5.30
CA ALA A 32 16.47 -2.51 3.90
C ALA A 32 15.13 -2.27 3.18
N ALA A 33 14.00 -2.63 3.79
CA ALA A 33 12.69 -2.54 3.15
C ALA A 33 12.34 -1.09 2.77
N LEU A 34 11.77 -0.95 1.58
CA LEU A 34 11.24 0.31 1.08
C LEU A 34 9.77 0.41 1.47
N ILE A 35 9.44 1.26 2.46
CA ILE A 35 8.10 1.30 3.06
C ILE A 35 7.35 2.57 2.66
N THR A 36 6.13 2.42 2.16
CA THR A 36 5.26 3.53 1.76
C THR A 36 3.89 3.37 2.39
N SER A 37 3.41 4.38 3.11
CA SER A 37 2.04 4.34 3.62
C SER A 37 1.02 4.43 2.48
N ALA A 38 -0.09 3.71 2.63
CA ALA A 38 -1.19 3.67 1.70
C ALA A 38 -2.54 3.75 2.41
N GLN A 39 -3.57 4.12 1.65
CA GLN A 39 -4.92 4.34 2.14
C GLN A 39 -5.91 3.35 1.55
N VAL A 40 -6.97 3.10 2.32
CA VAL A 40 -8.08 2.26 1.91
C VAL A 40 -8.74 2.78 0.62
N SER A 41 -9.06 1.86 -0.26
CA SER A 41 -9.94 2.09 -1.41
C SER A 41 -10.81 0.87 -1.66
N ALA A 42 -12.06 1.12 -2.06
CA ALA A 42 -12.96 0.07 -2.51
C ALA A 42 -12.39 -0.67 -3.75
N SER A 43 -11.68 0.04 -4.62
CA SER A 43 -11.04 -0.56 -5.80
C SER A 43 -9.92 -1.54 -5.39
N THR A 44 -9.10 -1.20 -4.39
CA THR A 44 -8.07 -2.10 -3.84
C THR A 44 -8.70 -3.38 -3.30
N HIS A 45 -9.78 -3.27 -2.51
CA HIS A 45 -10.44 -4.46 -1.95
C HIS A 45 -11.07 -5.35 -3.02
N ARG A 46 -11.67 -4.76 -4.06
CA ARG A 46 -12.21 -5.53 -5.19
C ARG A 46 -11.09 -6.27 -5.94
N ALA A 47 -9.97 -5.60 -6.22
CA ALA A 47 -8.82 -6.21 -6.88
C ALA A 47 -8.23 -7.35 -6.04
N LEU A 48 -7.93 -7.11 -4.76
CA LEU A 48 -7.40 -8.12 -3.84
C LEU A 48 -8.33 -9.33 -3.70
N ARG A 49 -9.66 -9.11 -3.67
CA ARG A 49 -10.62 -10.21 -3.62
C ARG A 49 -10.60 -11.05 -4.91
N ARG A 50 -10.47 -10.42 -6.08
CA ARG A 50 -10.36 -11.13 -7.36
C ARG A 50 -9.06 -11.93 -7.44
N ILE A 51 -7.94 -11.31 -7.09
CA ILE A 51 -6.63 -11.96 -7.06
C ILE A 51 -6.64 -13.15 -6.09
N ALA A 52 -7.14 -12.97 -4.87
CA ALA A 52 -7.24 -14.06 -3.88
C ALA A 52 -8.13 -15.21 -4.37
N ARG A 53 -9.24 -14.91 -5.04
CA ARG A 53 -10.10 -15.95 -5.64
C ARG A 53 -9.34 -16.74 -6.70
N GLU A 54 -8.60 -16.06 -7.56
CA GLU A 54 -7.87 -16.68 -8.66
C GLU A 54 -6.67 -17.52 -8.17
N SER A 55 -5.98 -17.06 -7.12
CA SER A 55 -4.85 -17.78 -6.52
C SER A 55 -5.25 -18.85 -5.51
N GLY A 56 -6.56 -19.05 -5.25
CA GLY A 56 -7.04 -19.93 -4.18
C GLY A 56 -6.74 -19.44 -2.76
N GLY A 57 -6.32 -18.18 -2.61
CA GLY A 57 -5.96 -17.56 -1.35
C GLY A 57 -7.14 -16.94 -0.59
N ARG A 58 -6.86 -16.49 0.64
CA ARG A 58 -7.83 -15.78 1.48
C ARG A 58 -7.76 -14.27 1.27
N PHE A 59 -8.91 -13.63 1.05
CA PHE A 59 -9.00 -12.17 1.06
C PHE A 59 -8.87 -11.58 2.48
N VAL A 60 -7.97 -10.62 2.64
CA VAL A 60 -7.76 -9.85 3.89
C VAL A 60 -8.03 -8.36 3.62
N ARG A 61 -8.70 -7.68 4.56
CA ARG A 61 -8.97 -6.23 4.46
C ARG A 61 -7.76 -5.41 4.93
N THR A 62 -7.53 -4.28 4.25
CA THR A 62 -6.37 -3.41 4.48
C THR A 62 -6.42 -2.53 5.74
N GLY A 63 -7.59 -2.35 6.35
CA GLY A 63 -7.81 -1.25 7.31
C GLY A 63 -7.77 0.13 6.64
N ALA A 64 -7.91 1.20 7.43
CA ALA A 64 -7.94 2.59 6.92
C ALA A 64 -6.59 3.02 6.31
N PHE A 65 -5.49 2.63 6.97
CA PHE A 65 -4.12 2.82 6.52
C PHE A 65 -3.36 1.51 6.61
N TYR A 66 -2.57 1.23 5.59
CA TYR A 66 -1.67 0.09 5.50
C TYR A 66 -0.33 0.55 4.92
N SER A 67 0.63 -0.35 4.83
CA SER A 67 1.93 -0.06 4.22
C SER A 67 2.15 -0.95 3.01
N LEU A 68 2.57 -0.34 1.90
CA LEU A 68 3.23 -1.01 0.80
C LEU A 68 4.70 -1.20 1.19
N VAL A 69 5.18 -2.44 1.16
CA VAL A 69 6.53 -2.82 1.59
C VAL A 69 7.18 -3.54 0.44
N ALA A 70 8.19 -2.94 -0.18
CA ALA A 70 9.00 -3.60 -1.18
C ALA A 70 10.31 -4.08 -0.53
N THR A 71 10.68 -5.31 -0.85
CA THR A 71 11.96 -5.94 -0.51
C THR A 71 12.51 -6.59 -1.77
N PRO A 72 13.80 -6.99 -1.80
CA PRO A 72 14.30 -7.78 -2.91
C PRO A 72 13.43 -9.01 -3.16
N GLY A 73 12.99 -9.20 -4.40
CA GLY A 73 12.14 -10.32 -4.83
C GLY A 73 10.67 -10.29 -4.40
N GLU A 74 10.17 -9.33 -3.62
CA GLU A 74 8.80 -9.36 -3.09
C GLU A 74 8.18 -7.98 -2.82
N LEU A 75 6.89 -7.83 -3.15
CA LEU A 75 6.05 -6.70 -2.79
C LEU A 75 4.92 -7.14 -1.87
N ARG A 76 4.83 -6.53 -0.69
CA ARG A 76 3.83 -6.83 0.34
C ARG A 76 2.92 -5.67 0.65
N LEU A 77 1.67 -5.97 0.96
CA LEU A 77 0.75 -5.08 1.65
C LEU A 77 0.67 -5.51 3.11
N VAL A 78 1.00 -4.60 4.03
CA VAL A 78 1.06 -4.90 5.48
C VAL A 78 0.09 -4.02 6.24
N GLY A 79 -0.82 -4.66 6.98
CA GLY A 79 -1.79 -4.02 7.87
C GLY A 79 -1.38 -4.15 9.34
N GLY A 80 -2.24 -3.68 10.24
CA GLY A 80 -2.00 -3.73 11.69
C GLY A 80 -1.08 -2.63 12.20
N ALA A 81 -1.02 -2.47 13.53
CA ALA A 81 -0.16 -1.50 14.22
C ALA A 81 0.97 -2.24 14.95
N ASN A 82 0.72 -2.66 16.20
CA ASN A 82 1.69 -3.34 17.07
C ASN A 82 1.95 -4.80 16.66
N HIS A 83 0.99 -5.42 15.97
CA HIS A 83 1.13 -6.76 15.40
C HIS A 83 0.87 -6.65 13.89
N PRO A 84 1.88 -6.27 13.10
CA PRO A 84 1.72 -6.19 11.65
C PRO A 84 1.36 -7.55 11.08
N TYR A 85 0.44 -7.58 10.12
CA TYR A 85 0.06 -8.78 9.41
C TYR A 85 0.07 -8.54 7.91
N THR A 86 0.39 -9.57 7.14
CA THR A 86 0.37 -9.50 5.67
C THR A 86 -1.07 -9.53 5.17
N ILE A 87 -1.46 -8.49 4.43
CA ILE A 87 -2.74 -8.40 3.73
C ILE A 87 -2.65 -9.18 2.41
N ALA A 88 -1.55 -9.00 1.69
CA ALA A 88 -1.23 -9.69 0.45
C ALA A 88 0.28 -9.67 0.22
N SER A 89 0.79 -10.70 -0.46
CA SER A 89 2.18 -10.76 -0.91
C SER A 89 2.24 -11.16 -2.38
N PHE A 90 3.15 -10.54 -3.11
CA PHE A 90 3.37 -10.77 -4.53
C PHE A 90 4.88 -10.92 -4.78
N PRO A 91 5.35 -12.07 -5.30
CA PRO A 91 6.73 -12.20 -5.71
C PRO A 91 7.01 -11.25 -6.89
N ALA A 92 8.27 -10.82 -7.04
CA ALA A 92 8.68 -9.92 -8.12
C ALA A 92 8.34 -10.51 -9.52
N SER A 93 8.38 -11.83 -9.67
CA SER A 93 7.99 -12.54 -10.90
C SER A 93 6.53 -12.29 -11.31
N ASP A 94 5.66 -11.95 -10.37
CA ASP A 94 4.24 -11.74 -10.62
C ASP A 94 3.93 -10.27 -10.96
N ILE A 95 4.86 -9.37 -10.70
CA ILE A 95 4.71 -7.93 -10.94
C ILE A 95 5.11 -7.66 -12.41
N ARG A 96 4.18 -7.11 -13.19
CA ARG A 96 4.36 -6.93 -14.65
C ARG A 96 4.64 -5.50 -15.04
N ASP A 97 3.79 -4.60 -14.58
CA ASP A 97 3.87 -3.19 -14.90
C ASP A 97 3.29 -2.37 -13.74
N GLY A 98 3.43 -1.05 -13.87
CA GLY A 98 2.71 -0.16 -13.00
C GLY A 98 2.62 1.25 -13.58
N ARG A 99 1.52 1.93 -13.27
CA ARG A 99 1.27 3.29 -13.73
C ARG A 99 0.75 4.15 -12.59
N ILE A 100 1.05 5.44 -12.66
CA ILE A 100 0.52 6.43 -11.72
C ILE A 100 -0.74 7.04 -12.33
N GLY A 101 -1.79 7.14 -11.52
CA GLY A 101 -3.01 7.83 -11.89
C GLY A 101 -3.74 8.35 -10.67
N LYS A 102 -5.05 8.46 -10.77
CA LYS A 102 -5.90 8.93 -9.68
C LYS A 102 -7.07 7.99 -9.48
N THR A 103 -7.52 7.89 -8.24
CA THR A 103 -8.86 7.37 -7.92
C THR A 103 -9.56 8.40 -7.07
N SER A 104 -10.82 8.70 -7.39
CA SER A 104 -11.60 9.69 -6.66
C SER A 104 -12.46 9.02 -5.59
N TRP A 105 -12.66 9.69 -4.47
CA TRP A 105 -13.70 9.32 -3.51
C TRP A 105 -14.39 10.60 -3.05
N VAL A 106 -15.71 10.63 -3.27
CA VAL A 106 -16.53 11.83 -3.09
C VAL A 106 -15.94 12.99 -3.92
N TYR A 107 -15.30 13.97 -3.28
CA TYR A 107 -14.72 15.16 -3.93
C TYR A 107 -13.18 15.23 -3.83
N VAL A 108 -12.52 14.12 -3.45
CA VAL A 108 -11.07 14.09 -3.27
C VAL A 108 -10.43 13.11 -4.23
N ASP A 109 -9.45 13.59 -4.98
CA ASP A 109 -8.57 12.78 -5.81
C ASP A 109 -7.40 12.24 -5.00
N TYR A 110 -7.17 10.94 -5.10
CA TYR A 110 -6.05 10.26 -4.46
C TYR A 110 -5.06 9.80 -5.52
N THR A 111 -3.81 10.21 -5.41
CA THR A 111 -2.72 9.61 -6.21
C THR A 111 -2.69 8.11 -5.97
N THR A 112 -2.81 7.36 -7.06
CA THR A 112 -2.97 5.91 -7.03
C THR A 112 -1.91 5.27 -7.91
N LEU A 113 -1.17 4.32 -7.33
CA LEU A 113 -0.33 3.40 -8.07
C LEU A 113 -1.18 2.21 -8.50
N PHE A 114 -1.26 1.96 -9.79
CA PHE A 114 -1.93 0.80 -10.36
C PHE A 114 -0.86 -0.22 -10.73
N VAL A 115 -0.79 -1.33 -10.01
CA VAL A 115 0.23 -2.38 -10.20
C VAL A 115 -0.38 -3.57 -10.95
N GLY A 116 0.22 -4.01 -12.05
CA GLY A 116 -0.16 -5.24 -12.72
C GLY A 116 0.38 -6.47 -12.00
N ILE A 117 -0.53 -7.32 -11.49
CA ILE A 117 -0.22 -8.56 -10.78
C ILE A 117 -0.68 -9.74 -11.62
N LYS A 118 0.25 -10.56 -12.10
CA LYS A 118 -0.04 -11.81 -12.80
C LYS A 118 -0.24 -12.93 -11.80
N THR A 119 -1.41 -13.55 -11.79
CA THR A 119 -1.69 -14.78 -11.03
C THR A 119 -2.50 -15.75 -11.89
N ALA A 120 -2.17 -17.04 -11.82
CA ALA A 120 -2.82 -18.11 -12.58
C ALA A 120 -3.04 -17.79 -14.08
N GLY A 121 -2.06 -17.15 -14.73
CA GLY A 121 -2.14 -16.80 -16.15
C GLY A 121 -2.91 -15.51 -16.47
N THR A 122 -3.59 -14.90 -15.51
CA THR A 122 -4.33 -13.64 -15.68
C THR A 122 -3.60 -12.47 -15.01
N THR A 123 -3.54 -11.32 -15.68
CA THR A 123 -3.01 -10.09 -15.08
C THR A 123 -4.14 -9.24 -14.53
N PHE A 124 -4.05 -8.87 -13.26
CA PHE A 124 -4.98 -8.02 -12.55
C PHE A 124 -4.35 -6.66 -12.25
N GLU A 125 -5.12 -5.59 -12.43
CA GLU A 125 -4.70 -4.27 -11.96
C GLU A 125 -5.04 -4.10 -10.48
N LEU A 126 -4.02 -3.88 -9.65
CA LEU A 126 -4.14 -3.62 -8.22
C LEU A 126 -3.94 -2.11 -7.95
N PRO A 127 -5.02 -1.34 -7.73
CA PRO A 127 -4.92 0.06 -7.36
C PRO A 127 -4.54 0.21 -5.89
N ILE A 128 -3.57 1.06 -5.59
CA ILE A 128 -3.05 1.36 -4.26
C ILE A 128 -3.00 2.88 -4.10
N ARG A 129 -3.78 3.45 -3.17
CA ARG A 129 -3.73 4.89 -2.88
C ARG A 129 -2.50 5.18 -2.05
N ILE A 130 -1.55 5.90 -2.63
CA ILE A 130 -0.24 6.10 -2.04
C ILE A 130 -0.19 7.45 -1.30
N ASN A 131 0.33 7.44 -0.08
CA ASN A 131 0.54 8.66 0.70
C ASN A 131 1.93 9.26 0.46
N GLY A 132 2.08 10.55 0.77
CA GLY A 132 3.22 11.41 0.44
C GLY A 132 4.59 11.03 1.03
N THR A 133 5.48 12.03 1.09
CA THR A 133 6.93 11.83 1.05
C THR A 133 7.57 11.10 2.24
N GLY A 134 6.92 11.09 3.40
CA GLY A 134 7.36 10.34 4.57
C GLY A 134 6.72 8.95 4.64
N GLU A 135 7.43 7.98 5.21
CA GLU A 135 6.89 6.62 5.39
C GLU A 135 5.60 6.62 6.23
N ASN A 136 5.47 7.58 7.14
CA ASN A 136 4.31 7.80 8.00
C ASN A 136 3.30 8.83 7.46
N ALA A 137 3.39 9.20 6.18
CA ALA A 137 2.49 10.15 5.57
C ALA A 137 1.05 9.64 5.55
N MET A 138 0.09 10.55 5.75
CA MET A 138 -1.35 10.25 5.72
C MET A 138 -2.10 10.99 4.64
N PHE A 139 -1.42 11.91 3.95
CA PHE A 139 -2.00 12.69 2.87
C PHE A 139 -1.58 12.10 1.53
N PRO A 140 -2.43 12.22 0.49
CA PRO A 140 -2.11 11.74 -0.85
C PRO A 140 -0.74 12.26 -1.32
N ALA A 141 0.04 11.39 -1.96
CA ALA A 141 1.27 11.80 -2.61
C ALA A 141 1.01 12.71 -3.82
N SER A 142 2.01 13.48 -4.23
CA SER A 142 2.04 14.03 -5.59
C SER A 142 2.29 12.89 -6.60
N GLN A 143 1.82 13.05 -7.83
CA GLN A 143 2.07 12.05 -8.88
C GLN A 143 3.56 11.90 -9.19
N ALA A 144 4.31 13.02 -9.20
CA ALA A 144 5.76 13.01 -9.40
C ALA A 144 6.49 12.17 -8.34
N TRP A 145 6.13 12.35 -7.06
CA TRP A 145 6.72 11.54 -6.00
C TRP A 145 6.33 10.06 -6.12
N ALA A 146 5.07 9.77 -6.42
CA ALA A 146 4.61 8.40 -6.59
C ALA A 146 5.32 7.71 -7.78
N GLY A 147 5.59 8.43 -8.86
CA GLY A 147 6.39 7.95 -10.00
C GLY A 147 7.80 7.57 -9.59
N SER A 148 8.55 8.50 -8.98
CA SER A 148 9.91 8.21 -8.48
C SER A 148 9.92 7.08 -7.44
N ARG A 149 8.85 6.99 -6.62
CA ARG A 149 8.73 5.91 -5.64
C ARG A 149 8.50 4.56 -6.31
N TRP A 150 7.70 4.51 -7.37
CA TRP A 150 7.47 3.30 -8.14
C TRP A 150 8.74 2.80 -8.83
N GLU A 151 9.53 3.69 -9.42
CA GLU A 151 10.84 3.34 -10.00
C GLU A 151 11.76 2.69 -8.97
N LYS A 152 11.83 3.25 -7.74
CA LYS A 152 12.62 2.66 -6.64
C LYS A 152 12.10 1.30 -6.20
N ILE A 153 10.78 1.10 -6.22
CA ILE A 153 10.17 -0.20 -5.94
C ILE A 153 10.61 -1.21 -7.00
N LEU A 154 10.51 -0.86 -8.29
CA LEU A 154 10.93 -1.74 -9.38
C LEU A 154 12.42 -2.09 -9.32
N GLN A 155 13.28 -1.10 -9.05
CA GLN A 155 14.72 -1.33 -8.84
C GLN A 155 14.98 -2.32 -7.71
N LEU A 156 14.28 -2.17 -6.58
CA LEU A 156 14.45 -3.06 -5.45
C LEU A 156 13.94 -4.47 -5.73
N LEU A 157 12.82 -4.60 -6.45
CA LEU A 157 12.25 -5.90 -6.82
C LEU A 157 13.14 -6.69 -7.78
N GLY A 158 13.85 -6.00 -8.68
CA GLY A 158 14.79 -6.59 -9.65
C GLY A 158 16.25 -6.62 -9.20
N ALA A 159 16.58 -6.21 -7.98
CA ALA A 159 17.96 -6.15 -7.49
C ALA A 159 18.62 -7.54 -7.32
N ASP A 160 17.86 -8.63 -7.47
CA ASP A 160 18.33 -10.02 -7.37
C ASP A 160 18.05 -10.85 -8.64
N SER A 161 17.81 -10.22 -9.80
CA SER A 161 17.63 -10.91 -11.10
C SER A 161 18.87 -10.88 -11.99
#